data_AF-A0A961JE05-F1
#
_entry.id   AF-A0A961JE05-F1
#
_cell.length_a   1.000
_cell.length_b   1.000
_cell.length_c   1.000
_cell.angle_alpha   90.00
_cell.angle_beta   90.00
_cell.angle_gamma   90.00
#
_symmetry.space_group_name_H-M   'P 1'
#
loop_
_entity.id
_entity.type
_entity.pdbx_description
1 polymer ?
#
loop_
_entity_poly.entity_id
_entity_poly.type
_entity_poly.pdbx_seq_one_letter_code
_entity_poly.pdbx_strand_id
1 'polypeptide(L)'
;IWEGSGNVICLDVLRAAARDPESVAALLDEIALASRALRALHPGCKLNVAALGNVVSQLHVHVIARHAGDAAWPKPVWGVGECAAYRDGAAAQRIAKALKEAAA
;
A
#
# COMPACT_ATOMS: atom_id res chain seq x y z
N ILE A 1 12.19 -14.18 11.30
CA ILE A 1 12.54 -12.84 11.81
C ILE A 1 12.80 -11.95 10.59
N TRP A 2 11.79 -11.20 10.16
CA TRP A 2 11.89 -10.20 9.08
C TRP A 2 12.30 -8.84 9.68
N GLU A 3 13.12 -8.86 10.74
CA GLU A 3 13.50 -7.65 11.49
C GLU A 3 14.83 -7.05 11.00
N GLY A 4 15.61 -7.78 10.19
CA GLY A 4 16.92 -7.30 9.71
C GLY A 4 16.86 -6.41 8.46
N SER A 5 16.03 -6.76 7.47
CA SER A 5 15.92 -6.00 6.20
C SER A 5 14.95 -4.82 6.27
N GLY A 6 13.97 -4.86 7.18
CA GLY A 6 12.95 -3.81 7.34
C GLY A 6 13.51 -2.42 7.65
N ASN A 7 14.65 -2.34 8.33
CA ASN A 7 15.24 -1.06 8.75
C ASN A 7 16.02 -0.35 7.63
N VAL A 8 16.59 -1.09 6.67
CA VAL A 8 17.25 -0.49 5.50
C VAL A 8 16.21 0.00 4.48
N ILE A 9 15.03 -0.60 4.50
CA ILE A 9 13.91 -0.38 3.58
C ILE A 9 13.20 0.98 3.77
N CYS A 10 13.16 1.51 5.00
CA CYS A 10 12.60 2.85 5.28
C CYS A 10 13.48 4.00 4.71
N LEU A 11 14.76 3.72 4.39
CA LEU A 11 15.71 4.76 4.02
C LEU A 11 15.37 5.44 2.70
N ASP A 12 14.67 4.79 1.76
CA ASP A 12 14.37 5.42 0.48
C ASP A 12 13.29 6.50 0.61
N VAL A 13 12.30 6.30 1.50
CA VAL A 13 11.35 7.37 1.86
C VAL A 13 12.09 8.51 2.53
N LEU A 14 13.00 8.23 3.46
CA LEU A 14 13.78 9.25 4.15
C LEU A 14 14.73 10.01 3.20
N ARG A 15 15.34 9.32 2.24
CA ARG A 15 16.19 9.93 1.20
C ARG A 15 15.38 10.78 0.23
N ALA A 16 14.18 10.33 -0.16
CA ALA A 16 13.27 11.11 -0.98
C ALA A 16 12.80 12.37 -0.23
N ALA A 17 12.38 12.21 1.03
CA ALA A 17 12.00 13.31 1.91
C ALA A 17 13.16 14.30 2.14
N ALA A 18 14.40 13.83 2.27
CA ALA A 18 15.56 14.72 2.41
C ALA A 18 15.90 15.46 1.11
N ARG A 19 15.70 14.83 -0.05
CA ARG A 19 15.95 15.44 -1.36
C ARG A 19 14.87 16.47 -1.72
N ASP A 20 13.63 16.18 -1.38
CA ASP A 20 12.46 17.00 -1.67
C ASP A 20 11.49 17.01 -0.48
N PRO A 21 11.75 17.87 0.53
CA PRO A 21 10.95 17.93 1.75
C PRO A 21 9.51 18.37 1.51
N GLU A 22 9.28 19.18 0.48
CA GLU A 22 7.95 19.71 0.14
C GLU A 22 7.02 18.59 -0.35
N SER A 23 7.57 17.56 -1.01
CA SER A 23 6.82 16.38 -1.46
C SER A 23 6.33 15.46 -0.34
N VAL A 24 6.81 15.61 0.90
CA VAL A 24 6.40 14.73 2.01
C VAL A 24 4.91 14.87 2.30
N ALA A 25 4.39 16.11 2.31
CA ALA A 25 2.97 16.34 2.55
C ALA A 25 2.11 15.68 1.46
N ALA A 26 2.48 15.87 0.19
CA ALA A 26 1.79 15.26 -0.95
C ALA A 26 1.80 13.72 -0.86
N LEU A 27 2.93 13.10 -0.49
CA LEU A 27 3.01 11.65 -0.31
C LEU A 27 2.07 11.15 0.80
N LEU A 28 2.02 11.85 1.93
CA LEU A 28 1.15 11.48 3.06
C LEU A 28 -0.33 11.65 2.69
N ASP A 29 -0.68 12.70 1.95
CA ASP A 29 -2.04 12.93 1.47
C ASP A 29 -2.50 11.83 0.50
N GLU A 30 -1.63 11.40 -0.42
CA GLU A 30 -1.89 10.29 -1.33
C GLU A 30 -2.07 8.95 -0.59
N ILE A 31 -1.22 8.68 0.41
CA ILE A 31 -1.38 7.49 1.28
C ILE A 31 -2.72 7.56 2.03
N ALA A 32 -3.11 8.73 2.52
CA ALA A 32 -4.37 8.93 3.22
C ALA A 32 -5.57 8.75 2.28
N LEU A 33 -5.49 9.25 1.05
CA LEU A 33 -6.51 9.09 0.02
C LEU A 33 -6.71 7.60 -0.33
N ALA A 34 -5.63 6.89 -0.64
CA ALA A 34 -5.66 5.46 -0.92
C ALA A 34 -6.22 4.66 0.28
N SER A 35 -5.84 5.05 1.50
CA SER A 35 -6.34 4.45 2.73
C SER A 35 -7.85 4.62 2.91
N ARG A 36 -8.39 5.81 2.63
CA ARG A 36 -9.85 6.06 2.68
C ARG A 36 -10.60 5.22 1.64
N ALA A 37 -10.11 5.21 0.41
CA ALA A 37 -10.71 4.42 -0.67
C ALA A 37 -10.75 2.92 -0.33
N LEU A 38 -9.66 2.37 0.20
CA LEU A 38 -9.59 0.97 0.62
C LEU A 38 -10.53 0.64 1.78
N ARG A 39 -10.70 1.56 2.74
CA ARG A 39 -11.66 1.38 3.84
C ARG A 39 -13.11 1.42 3.36
N ALA A 40 -13.42 2.24 2.34
CA ALA A 40 -14.74 2.25 1.73
C ALA A 40 -15.04 0.94 0.98
N LEU A 41 -14.06 0.39 0.27
CA LEU A 41 -14.18 -0.89 -0.44
C LEU A 41 -14.19 -2.11 0.50
N HIS A 42 -13.47 -2.02 1.62
CA HIS A 42 -13.33 -3.09 2.59
C HIS A 42 -13.60 -2.57 4.02
N PRO A 43 -14.88 -2.37 4.40
CA PRO A 43 -15.24 -1.91 5.74
C PRO A 43 -14.68 -2.82 6.83
N GLY A 44 -14.13 -2.24 7.89
CA GLY A 44 -13.54 -2.98 9.01
C GLY A 44 -12.16 -3.59 8.75
N CYS A 45 -11.54 -3.33 7.58
CA CYS A 45 -10.19 -3.84 7.32
C CYS A 45 -9.11 -3.16 8.18
N LYS A 46 -8.03 -3.91 8.44
CA LYS A 46 -6.75 -3.37 8.91
C LYS A 46 -5.95 -2.93 7.69
N LEU A 47 -5.40 -1.72 7.71
CA LEU A 47 -4.47 -1.28 6.66
C LEU A 47 -3.04 -1.63 7.02
N ASN A 48 -2.31 -2.16 6.04
CA ASN A 48 -0.85 -2.29 6.04
C ASN A 48 -0.28 -1.30 5.02
N VAL A 49 0.60 -0.42 5.48
CA VAL A 49 1.31 0.57 4.64
C VAL A 49 2.79 0.29 4.74
N ALA A 50 3.47 0.14 3.60
CA ALA A 50 4.92 -0.13 3.58
C ALA A 50 5.56 0.36 2.27
N ALA A 51 6.70 1.06 2.38
CA ALA A 51 7.65 1.18 1.28
C ALA A 51 8.63 0.00 1.42
N LEU A 52 8.87 -0.76 0.34
CA LEU A 52 9.81 -1.91 0.34
C LEU A 52 11.04 -1.62 -0.52
N GLY A 53 11.15 -2.23 -1.70
CA GLY A 53 12.20 -1.88 -2.68
C GLY A 53 13.25 -2.96 -2.97
N ASN A 54 13.15 -4.15 -2.36
CA ASN A 54 14.16 -5.22 -2.56
C ASN A 54 14.20 -5.79 -3.98
N VAL A 55 13.07 -5.78 -4.70
CA VAL A 55 12.94 -6.33 -6.06
C VAL A 55 12.89 -5.22 -7.11
N VAL A 56 12.14 -4.15 -6.84
CA VAL A 56 12.01 -2.97 -7.71
C VAL A 56 12.55 -1.77 -6.96
N SER A 57 13.65 -1.19 -7.46
CA SER A 57 14.39 -0.10 -6.80
C SER A 57 13.71 1.27 -6.88
N GLN A 58 12.74 1.45 -7.77
CA GLN A 58 11.95 2.68 -7.82
C GLN A 58 11.10 2.79 -6.54
N LEU A 59 11.11 3.95 -5.88
CA LEU A 59 10.28 4.21 -4.71
C LEU A 59 8.80 3.97 -5.03
N HIS A 60 8.17 3.09 -4.27
CA HIS A 60 6.75 2.81 -4.34
C HIS A 60 6.23 2.45 -2.93
N VAL A 61 5.00 2.85 -2.63
CA VAL A 61 4.37 2.58 -1.34
C VAL A 61 3.19 1.63 -1.55
N HIS A 62 3.22 0.51 -0.84
CA HIS A 62 2.12 -0.43 -0.78
C HIS A 62 1.10 0.05 0.25
N VAL A 63 -0.17 0.15 -0.12
CA VAL A 63 -1.30 0.38 0.78
C VAL A 63 -2.27 -0.79 0.60
N ILE A 64 -2.42 -1.62 1.62
CA ILE A 64 -3.08 -2.93 1.50
C ILE A 64 -4.16 -3.07 2.58
N ALA A 65 -5.38 -3.40 2.16
CA ALA A 65 -6.47 -3.80 3.05
C ALA A 65 -6.32 -5.27 3.47
N ARG A 66 -6.40 -5.54 4.78
CA ARG A 66 -6.23 -6.85 5.42
C ARG A 66 -7.40 -7.20 6.32
N HIS A 67 -7.69 -8.48 6.47
CA HIS A 67 -8.71 -8.99 7.39
C HIS A 67 -8.39 -10.41 7.85
N ALA A 68 -9.00 -10.86 8.95
CA ALA A 68 -8.64 -12.12 9.61
C ALA A 68 -8.78 -13.39 8.75
N GLY A 69 -9.57 -13.31 7.67
CA GLY A 69 -9.80 -14.41 6.73
C GLY A 69 -9.04 -14.28 5.41
N ASP A 70 -8.14 -13.29 5.27
CA ASP A 70 -7.33 -13.17 4.04
C ASP A 70 -6.25 -14.24 3.98
N ALA A 71 -5.79 -14.55 2.76
CA ALA A 71 -4.92 -15.70 2.47
C ALA A 71 -3.59 -15.69 3.24
N ALA A 72 -3.12 -14.52 3.70
CA ALA A 72 -1.85 -14.39 4.38
C ALA A 72 -2.00 -14.06 5.87
N TRP A 73 -3.20 -13.88 6.41
CA TRP A 73 -3.38 -13.45 7.80
C TRP A 73 -2.81 -14.47 8.81
N PRO A 74 -2.13 -14.03 9.89
CA PRO A 74 -1.75 -12.66 10.27
C PRO A 74 -0.38 -12.21 9.73
N LYS A 75 0.22 -13.00 8.82
CA LYS A 75 1.54 -12.73 8.24
C LYS A 75 1.49 -11.59 7.21
N PRO A 76 2.63 -11.02 6.83
CA PRO A 76 2.73 -10.13 5.67
C PRO A 76 2.29 -10.83 4.38
N VAL A 77 1.77 -10.08 3.41
CA VAL A 77 1.30 -10.66 2.13
C VAL A 77 2.43 -11.02 1.16
N TRP A 78 3.58 -10.35 1.26
CA TRP A 78 4.65 -10.49 0.27
C TRP A 78 5.30 -11.87 0.36
N GLY A 79 5.28 -12.61 -0.76
CA GLY A 79 5.83 -13.96 -0.85
C GLY A 79 4.91 -15.06 -0.31
N VAL A 80 3.62 -14.77 -0.08
CA VAL A 80 2.63 -15.75 0.36
C VAL A 80 1.60 -16.00 -0.76
N GLY A 81 1.43 -17.26 -1.14
CA GLY A 81 0.45 -17.69 -2.16
C GLY A 81 0.86 -17.34 -3.59
N GLU A 82 -0.07 -17.53 -4.53
CA GLU A 82 0.08 -17.17 -5.94
C GLU A 82 -0.67 -15.88 -6.28
N CYS A 83 -0.12 -15.08 -7.19
CA CYS A 83 -0.78 -13.86 -7.66
C CYS A 83 -1.98 -14.23 -8.54
N ALA A 84 -3.19 -13.85 -8.11
CA ALA A 84 -4.41 -14.00 -8.90
C ALA A 84 -4.72 -12.69 -9.63
N ALA A 85 -4.79 -12.75 -10.96
CA ALA A 85 -5.17 -11.60 -11.77
C ALA A 85 -6.64 -11.20 -11.50
N TYR A 86 -6.88 -9.88 -11.43
CA TYR A 86 -8.25 -9.38 -11.40
C TYR A 86 -8.97 -9.71 -12.71
N ARG A 87 -10.15 -10.32 -12.60
CA ARG A 87 -10.98 -10.66 -13.78
C ARG A 87 -11.67 -9.43 -14.36
N ASP A 88 -11.75 -9.40 -15.69
CA ASP A 88 -12.63 -8.55 -16.51
C ASP A 88 -12.56 -7.04 -16.22
N GLY A 89 -11.46 -6.53 -15.64
CA GLY A 89 -11.27 -5.11 -15.33
C GLY A 89 -12.20 -4.51 -14.26
N ALA A 90 -13.19 -5.26 -13.78
CA ALA A 90 -14.17 -4.78 -12.81
C ALA A 90 -13.55 -4.34 -11.48
N ALA A 91 -12.43 -4.93 -11.08
CA ALA A 91 -11.68 -4.48 -9.91
C ALA A 91 -11.04 -3.10 -10.13
N ALA A 92 -10.41 -2.87 -11.28
CA ALA A 92 -9.79 -1.59 -11.61
C ALA A 92 -10.83 -0.46 -11.63
N GLN A 93 -12.02 -0.73 -12.19
CA GLN A 93 -13.13 0.23 -12.20
C GLN A 93 -13.63 0.56 -10.79
N ARG A 94 -13.79 -0.44 -9.91
CA ARG A 94 -14.17 -0.23 -8.51
C ARG A 94 -13.13 0.57 -7.74
N ILE A 95 -11.84 0.27 -7.93
CA ILE A 95 -10.73 1.01 -7.30
C ILE A 95 -10.72 2.46 -7.79
N ALA A 96 -10.80 2.69 -9.10
CA ALA A 96 -10.82 4.03 -9.66
C ALA A 96 -12.02 4.86 -9.17
N LYS A 97 -13.20 4.22 -9.05
CA LYS A 97 -14.38 4.86 -8.47
C LYS A 97 -14.17 5.23 -7.00
N ALA A 98 -13.69 4.30 -6.18
CA ALA A 98 -13.44 4.54 -4.76
C ALA A 98 -12.40 5.64 -4.52
N LEU A 99 -11.36 5.73 -5.36
CA LEU A 99 -10.38 6.82 -5.28
C LEU A 99 -10.99 8.18 -5.59
N LYS A 100 -11.86 8.27 -6.62
CA LYS A 100 -12.59 9.52 -6.94
C LYS A 100 -13.52 9.94 -5.81
N GLU A 101 -14.25 8.99 -5.22
CA GLU A 101 -15.16 9.27 -4.10
C GLU A 101 -14.43 9.66 -2.82
N ALA A 102 -13.23 9.11 -2.58
CA ALA A 102 -12.42 9.45 -1.41
C ALA A 102 -11.66 10.79 -1.53
N ALA A 103 -11.59 11.35 -2.74
CA ALA A 103 -10.97 12.65 -3.04
C ALA A 103 -11.99 13.82 -3.03
N ALA A 104 -13.29 13.51 -3.03
CA ALA A 104 -14.37 14.47 -2.88
C ALA A 104 -14.65 14.78 -1.41
#